data_AF-I4CYU0-F1
#
_entry.id   AF-I4CYU0-F1
#
_cell.length_a   1.000
_cell.length_b   1.000
_cell.length_c   1.000
_cell.angle_alpha   90.00
_cell.angle_beta   90.00
_cell.angle_gamma   90.00
#
_symmetry.space_group_name_H-M   'P 1'
#
loop_
_entity.id
_entity.type
_entity.pdbx_description
1 polymer ?
#
loop_
_entity_poly.entity_id
_entity_poly.type
_entity_poly.pdbx_seq_one_letter_code
_entity_poly.pdbx_strand_id
1 'polypeptide(L)'
;MSEEGKEAPAVGLGFDPVLARKYRTERLARPSQWSPGVRVQSAGEYDRYTDQLARELLATCTPEHMAVIAAQHMIYADELKCVLEENKADLGKSFEDTFEFLIQASAKAAMIAIEAKRKHSAEKRAAGVRKNKGGVIAHARDIATKEWAKDSEQKIKTGEMAQIVFDALQKTEHCKLANNVGVVRRWIASCAPSYAKKAGPNRKY
;
A
#
# COMPACT_ATOMS: atom_id res chain seq x y z
N MET A 1 -2.11 53.83 -49.95
CA MET A 1 -2.10 52.85 -51.05
C MET A 1 -1.36 51.62 -50.53
N SER A 2 -2.12 50.61 -50.07
CA SER A 2 -2.17 49.26 -50.69
C SER A 2 -1.26 48.31 -49.88
N GLU A 3 -1.61 47.13 -49.36
CA GLU A 3 -2.80 46.28 -49.25
C GLU A 3 -2.56 45.41 -47.98
N GLU A 4 -3.51 45.31 -47.05
CA GLU A 4 -4.27 44.08 -46.72
C GLU A 4 -3.54 42.73 -46.93
N GLY A 5 -3.09 42.13 -45.82
CA GLY A 5 -2.76 40.71 -45.70
C GLY A 5 -3.50 40.12 -44.50
N LYS A 6 -4.76 39.73 -44.72
CA LYS A 6 -5.68 39.17 -43.71
C LYS A 6 -5.18 37.82 -43.19
N GLU A 7 -5.04 37.72 -41.88
CA GLU A 7 -5.08 36.44 -41.15
C GLU A 7 -6.42 35.74 -41.43
N ALA A 8 -6.35 34.46 -41.81
CA ALA A 8 -7.52 33.62 -41.97
C ALA A 8 -8.01 33.20 -40.57
N PRO A 9 -9.26 33.52 -40.16
CA PRO A 9 -9.82 32.90 -38.98
C PRO A 9 -10.17 31.45 -39.32
N ALA A 10 -9.79 30.56 -38.42
CA ALA A 10 -10.20 29.16 -38.45
C ALA A 10 -11.71 29.08 -38.74
N VAL A 11 -12.07 28.29 -39.75
CA VAL A 11 -13.45 27.89 -40.00
C VAL A 11 -13.87 27.03 -38.82
N GLY A 12 -14.29 27.70 -37.74
CA GLY A 12 -15.09 27.10 -36.70
C GLY A 12 -16.35 26.61 -37.41
N LEU A 13 -16.49 25.30 -37.51
CA LEU A 13 -17.78 24.65 -37.77
C LEU A 13 -18.65 24.90 -36.54
N GLY A 14 -19.09 26.15 -36.43
CA GLY A 14 -20.16 26.58 -35.54
C GLY A 14 -21.42 25.92 -36.07
N PHE A 15 -21.77 24.79 -35.49
CA PHE A 15 -23.13 24.30 -35.52
C PHE A 15 -23.98 25.30 -34.72
N ASP A 16 -24.44 26.36 -35.39
CA ASP A 16 -25.56 27.16 -34.91
C ASP A 16 -26.79 26.25 -34.83
N PRO A 17 -27.37 25.97 -33.65
CA PRO A 17 -28.57 25.15 -33.53
C PRO A 17 -29.84 25.91 -33.94
N VAL A 18 -29.71 27.08 -34.59
CA VAL A 18 -30.80 28.01 -34.82
C VAL A 18 -31.04 28.14 -36.32
N LEU A 19 -31.86 27.21 -36.82
CA LEU A 19 -32.69 27.24 -38.04
C LEU A 19 -32.72 25.86 -38.70
N ALA A 20 -32.92 24.80 -37.91
CA ALA A 20 -33.71 23.69 -38.40
C ALA A 20 -35.09 24.28 -38.75
N ARG A 21 -35.26 24.64 -40.03
CA ARG A 21 -36.57 24.93 -40.62
C ARG A 21 -37.49 23.87 -40.07
N LYS A 22 -38.49 24.33 -39.31
CA LYS A 22 -39.63 23.53 -38.87
C LYS A 22 -40.35 23.07 -40.14
N TYR A 23 -39.80 22.07 -40.83
CA TYR A 23 -40.64 21.09 -41.47
C TYR A 23 -41.52 20.62 -40.35
N ARG A 24 -42.78 21.04 -40.46
CA ARG A 24 -43.88 20.57 -39.66
C ARG A 24 -43.82 19.05 -39.82
N THR A 25 -43.08 18.40 -38.94
CA THR A 25 -43.35 17.04 -38.53
C THR A 25 -44.74 17.16 -37.94
N GLU A 26 -45.76 17.14 -38.82
CA GLU A 26 -47.01 16.49 -38.47
C GLU A 26 -46.57 15.27 -37.69
N ARG A 27 -47.01 15.18 -36.42
CA ARG A 27 -46.73 14.06 -35.56
C ARG A 27 -47.09 12.82 -36.38
N LEU A 28 -46.10 12.23 -37.04
CA LEU A 28 -46.14 10.84 -37.46
C LEU A 28 -46.43 10.14 -36.15
N ALA A 29 -47.68 9.70 -36.01
CA ALA A 29 -48.13 9.05 -34.81
C ALA A 29 -47.07 8.02 -34.48
N ARG A 30 -46.42 8.16 -33.31
CA ARG A 30 -45.48 7.13 -32.88
C ARG A 30 -46.21 5.79 -33.05
N PRO A 31 -45.61 4.80 -33.72
CA PRO A 31 -46.06 3.41 -33.67
C PRO A 31 -46.61 3.12 -32.28
N SER A 32 -47.91 2.82 -32.17
CA SER A 32 -48.63 2.81 -30.89
C SER A 32 -48.12 1.74 -29.91
N GLN A 33 -47.17 0.91 -30.34
CA GLN A 33 -46.57 -0.17 -29.55
C GLN A 33 -45.04 -0.10 -29.43
N TRP A 34 -44.34 0.78 -30.16
CA TRP A 34 -42.89 0.84 -30.03
C TRP A 34 -42.48 1.76 -28.87
N SER A 35 -42.19 1.14 -27.73
CA SER A 35 -41.61 1.83 -26.57
C SER A 35 -40.09 1.69 -26.61
N PRO A 36 -39.33 2.79 -26.46
CA PRO A 36 -37.88 2.70 -26.24
C PRO A 36 -37.59 1.72 -25.09
N GLY A 37 -36.80 0.67 -25.34
CA GLY A 37 -36.44 -0.34 -24.34
C GLY A 37 -37.13 -1.70 -24.44
N VAL A 38 -37.92 -1.98 -25.49
CA VAL A 38 -38.40 -3.35 -25.77
C VAL A 38 -37.18 -4.27 -26.00
N ARG A 39 -36.94 -5.18 -25.04
CA ARG A 39 -35.91 -6.22 -25.17
C ARG A 39 -36.53 -7.40 -25.88
N VAL A 40 -36.18 -7.57 -27.15
CA VAL A 40 -36.56 -8.74 -27.93
C VAL A 40 -35.78 -9.95 -27.39
N GLN A 41 -36.49 -11.00 -26.97
CA GLN A 41 -35.87 -12.17 -26.31
C GLN A 41 -35.71 -13.37 -27.25
N SER A 42 -36.33 -13.33 -28.43
CA SER A 42 -36.23 -14.39 -29.43
C SER A 42 -36.24 -13.85 -30.86
N ALA A 43 -35.71 -14.64 -31.80
CA ALA A 43 -35.73 -14.29 -33.22
C ALA A 43 -37.16 -14.14 -33.77
N GLY A 44 -38.09 -15.00 -33.34
CA GLY A 44 -39.49 -14.92 -33.79
C GLY A 44 -40.23 -13.67 -33.28
N GLU A 45 -39.86 -13.13 -32.11
CA GLU A 45 -40.36 -11.84 -31.65
C GLU A 45 -39.76 -10.70 -32.48
N TYR A 46 -38.46 -10.77 -32.79
CA TYR A 46 -37.78 -9.79 -33.62
C TYR A 46 -38.49 -9.63 -34.96
N ASP A 47 -38.68 -10.75 -35.66
CA ASP A 47 -39.28 -10.77 -37.00
C ASP A 47 -40.68 -10.17 -37.00
N ARG A 48 -41.49 -10.50 -35.98
CA ARG A 48 -42.85 -9.93 -35.82
C ARG A 48 -42.82 -8.42 -35.61
N TYR A 49 -41.93 -7.93 -34.75
CA TYR A 49 -41.81 -6.49 -34.50
C TYR A 49 -41.29 -5.74 -35.72
N THR A 50 -40.32 -6.31 -36.44
CA THR A 50 -39.80 -5.69 -37.68
C THR A 50 -40.85 -5.67 -38.78
N ASP A 51 -41.60 -6.76 -38.94
CA ASP A 51 -42.68 -6.83 -39.93
C ASP A 51 -43.79 -5.82 -39.62
N GLN A 52 -44.18 -5.70 -38.35
CA GLN A 52 -45.18 -4.73 -37.93
C GLN A 52 -44.70 -3.30 -38.19
N LEU A 53 -43.48 -2.97 -37.75
CA LEU A 53 -42.89 -1.65 -37.97
C LEU A 53 -42.77 -1.31 -39.45
N ALA A 54 -42.35 -2.27 -40.28
CA ALA A 54 -42.25 -2.09 -41.73
C ALA A 54 -43.61 -1.76 -42.35
N ARG A 55 -44.67 -2.48 -41.96
CA ARG A 55 -46.05 -2.19 -42.42
C ARG A 55 -46.53 -0.81 -41.99
N GLU A 56 -46.27 -0.43 -40.74
CA GLU A 56 -46.64 0.89 -40.22
C GLU A 56 -45.90 2.01 -40.97
N LEU A 57 -44.58 1.87 -41.17
CA LEU A 57 -43.78 2.85 -41.91
C LEU A 57 -44.24 2.98 -43.37
N LEU A 58 -44.51 1.88 -44.06
CA LEU A 58 -45.01 1.90 -45.44
C LEU A 58 -46.41 2.54 -45.53
N ALA A 59 -47.22 2.48 -44.48
CA ALA A 59 -48.54 3.09 -44.44
C ALA A 59 -48.48 4.61 -44.16
N THR A 60 -47.47 5.09 -43.44
CA THR A 60 -47.41 6.48 -42.96
C THR A 60 -46.32 7.35 -43.59
N CYS A 61 -45.29 6.76 -44.19
CA CYS A 61 -44.09 7.46 -44.65
C CYS A 61 -43.88 7.28 -46.16
N THR A 62 -43.38 8.34 -46.81
CA THR A 62 -42.90 8.24 -48.21
C THR A 62 -41.53 7.56 -48.25
N PRO A 63 -41.09 7.06 -49.41
CA PRO A 63 -39.74 6.51 -49.58
C PRO A 63 -38.62 7.46 -49.14
N GLU A 64 -38.75 8.75 -49.41
CA GLU A 64 -37.78 9.76 -49.00
C GLU A 64 -37.71 9.91 -47.47
N HIS A 65 -38.87 9.92 -46.80
CA HIS A 65 -38.93 9.94 -45.34
C HIS A 65 -38.30 8.68 -44.72
N MET A 66 -38.57 7.51 -45.29
CA MET A 66 -37.95 6.26 -44.83
C MET A 66 -36.43 6.28 -45.02
N ALA A 67 -35.93 6.82 -46.13
CA ALA A 67 -34.49 6.96 -46.37
C ALA A 67 -33.82 7.87 -45.32
N VAL A 68 -34.45 8.98 -44.96
CA VAL A 68 -33.94 9.89 -43.92
C VAL A 68 -33.95 9.21 -42.55
N ILE A 69 -35.03 8.53 -42.18
CA ILE A 69 -35.13 7.78 -40.92
C ILE A 69 -34.03 6.71 -40.87
N ALA A 70 -33.87 5.92 -41.94
CA ALA A 70 -32.84 4.89 -42.02
C ALA A 70 -31.43 5.49 -41.84
N ALA A 71 -31.11 6.58 -42.56
CA ALA A 71 -29.82 7.24 -42.45
C ALA A 71 -29.54 7.76 -41.03
N GLN A 72 -30.53 8.39 -40.38
CA GLN A 72 -30.41 8.85 -38.99
C GLN A 72 -30.15 7.70 -38.02
N HIS A 73 -30.88 6.60 -38.17
CA HIS A 73 -30.69 5.42 -37.33
C HIS A 73 -29.35 4.72 -37.56
N MET A 74 -28.87 4.68 -38.81
CA MET A 74 -27.55 4.15 -39.14
C MET A 74 -26.44 4.97 -38.48
N ILE A 75 -26.49 6.30 -38.59
CA ILE A 75 -25.52 7.21 -37.96
C ILE A 75 -25.55 7.03 -36.43
N TYR A 76 -26.74 7.07 -35.84
CA TYR A 76 -26.89 6.93 -34.39
C TYR A 76 -26.41 5.57 -33.88
N ALA A 77 -26.69 4.48 -34.60
CA ALA A 77 -26.21 3.14 -34.23
C ALA A 77 -24.67 3.05 -34.30
N ASP A 78 -24.04 3.70 -35.28
CA ASP A 78 -22.59 3.77 -35.40
C ASP A 78 -21.96 4.58 -34.26
N GLU A 79 -22.50 5.76 -33.95
CA GLU A 79 -22.07 6.58 -32.81
C GLU A 79 -22.17 5.82 -31.47
N LEU A 80 -23.29 5.13 -31.23
CA LEU A 80 -23.48 4.32 -30.03
C LEU A 80 -22.46 3.17 -29.94
N LYS A 81 -22.13 2.56 -31.08
CA LYS A 81 -21.13 1.48 -31.12
C LYS A 81 -19.74 2.02 -30.79
N CYS A 82 -19.37 3.18 -31.34
CA CYS A 82 -18.11 3.85 -31.03
C CYS A 82 -17.99 4.15 -29.52
N VAL A 83 -19.01 4.80 -28.94
CA VAL A 83 -19.05 5.11 -27.50
C VAL A 83 -18.97 3.84 -26.64
N LEU A 84 -19.61 2.76 -27.07
CA LEU A 84 -19.59 1.49 -26.34
C LEU A 84 -18.19 0.84 -26.37
N GLU A 85 -17.48 0.89 -27.48
CA GLU A 85 -16.10 0.39 -27.59
C GLU A 85 -15.10 1.26 -26.81
N GLU A 86 -15.25 2.59 -26.82
CA GLU A 86 -14.47 3.51 -25.98
C GLU A 86 -14.66 3.19 -24.50
N ASN A 87 -15.91 3.07 -24.03
CA ASN A 87 -16.21 2.73 -22.64
C ASN A 87 -15.64 1.37 -22.23
N LYS A 88 -15.65 0.37 -23.12
CA LYS A 88 -15.03 -0.93 -22.86
C LYS A 88 -13.51 -0.81 -22.73
N ALA A 89 -12.87 -0.03 -23.59
CA ALA A 89 -11.43 0.19 -23.54
C ALA A 89 -11.02 0.91 -22.24
N ASP A 90 -11.76 1.96 -21.86
CA ASP A 90 -11.52 2.70 -20.62
C ASP A 90 -11.74 1.82 -19.37
N LEU A 91 -12.80 1.00 -19.36
CA LEU A 91 -13.06 0.06 -18.28
C LEU A 91 -11.94 -1.00 -18.17
N GLY A 92 -11.47 -1.52 -19.31
CA GLY A 92 -10.37 -2.49 -19.35
C GLY A 92 -9.08 -1.91 -18.77
N LYS A 93 -8.73 -0.69 -19.18
CA LYS A 93 -7.55 0.02 -18.66
C LYS A 93 -7.68 0.33 -17.17
N SER A 94 -8.84 0.82 -16.73
CA SER A 94 -9.08 1.07 -15.30
C SER A 94 -8.96 -0.19 -14.47
N PHE A 95 -9.42 -1.34 -14.98
CA PHE A 95 -9.28 -2.61 -14.27
C PHE A 95 -7.81 -3.03 -14.14
N GLU A 96 -7.04 -2.93 -15.22
CA GLU A 96 -5.60 -3.25 -15.24
C GLU A 96 -4.81 -2.37 -14.25
N ASP A 97 -5.05 -1.05 -14.25
CA ASP A 97 -4.42 -0.11 -13.32
C ASP A 97 -4.74 -0.45 -11.85
N THR A 98 -6.01 -0.77 -11.56
CA THR A 98 -6.41 -1.15 -10.19
C THR A 98 -5.81 -2.49 -9.74
N PHE A 99 -5.66 -3.44 -10.67
CA PHE A 99 -5.07 -4.74 -10.38
C PHE A 99 -3.57 -4.63 -10.09
N GLU A 100 -2.84 -3.85 -10.90
CA GLU A 100 -1.42 -3.55 -10.64
C GLU A 100 -1.20 -2.84 -9.30
N PHE A 101 -2.04 -1.85 -8.99
CA PHE A 101 -2.00 -1.18 -7.69
C PHE A 101 -2.21 -2.17 -6.53
N LEU A 102 -3.17 -3.09 -6.66
CA LEU A 102 -3.44 -4.10 -5.65
C LEU A 102 -2.25 -5.05 -5.45
N ILE A 103 -1.61 -5.50 -6.53
CA ILE A 103 -0.40 -6.33 -6.46
C ILE A 103 0.70 -5.58 -5.69
N GLN A 104 0.98 -4.33 -6.07
CA GLN A 104 2.02 -3.53 -5.40
C GLN A 104 1.73 -3.28 -3.93
N ALA A 105 0.47 -2.98 -3.58
CA ALA A 105 0.05 -2.78 -2.20
C ALA A 105 0.24 -4.05 -1.36
N SER A 106 -0.14 -5.22 -1.92
CA SER A 106 0.01 -6.51 -1.25
C SER A 106 1.49 -6.87 -0.98
N ALA A 107 2.38 -6.61 -1.95
CA ALA A 107 3.80 -6.85 -1.81
C ALA A 107 4.43 -5.96 -0.72
N LYS A 108 4.06 -4.67 -0.70
CA LYS A 108 4.51 -3.72 0.34
C LYS A 108 4.04 -4.15 1.73
N ALA A 109 2.78 -4.55 1.87
CA ALA A 109 2.24 -5.03 3.13
C ALA A 109 2.97 -6.29 3.64
N ALA A 110 3.27 -7.24 2.74
CA ALA A 110 4.03 -8.43 3.07
C ALA A 110 5.46 -8.11 3.56
N MET A 111 6.16 -7.18 2.90
CA MET A 111 7.50 -6.75 3.33
C MET A 111 7.48 -6.11 4.72
N ILE A 112 6.52 -5.21 4.98
CA ILE A 112 6.34 -4.59 6.31
C ILE A 112 6.10 -5.65 7.39
N ALA A 113 5.25 -6.64 7.11
CA ALA A 113 4.98 -7.73 8.05
C ALA A 113 6.24 -8.57 8.35
N ILE A 114 7.05 -8.87 7.34
CA ILE A 114 8.32 -9.59 7.50
C ILE A 114 9.31 -8.78 8.35
N GLU A 115 9.44 -7.49 8.08
CA GLU A 115 10.32 -6.59 8.84
C GLU A 115 9.89 -6.47 10.30
N ALA A 116 8.60 -6.29 10.55
CA ALA A 116 8.04 -6.26 11.90
C ALA A 116 8.36 -7.56 12.66
N LYS A 117 8.17 -8.72 12.02
CA LYS A 117 8.50 -10.03 12.61
C LYS A 117 9.99 -10.17 12.91
N ARG A 118 10.87 -9.72 12.00
CA ARG A 118 12.33 -9.72 12.19
C ARG A 118 12.72 -8.84 13.37
N LYS A 119 12.18 -7.63 13.46
CA LYS A 119 12.43 -6.70 14.57
C LYS A 119 11.99 -7.28 15.90
N HIS A 120 10.75 -7.77 15.99
CA HIS A 120 10.25 -8.40 17.21
C HIS A 120 11.10 -9.61 17.65
N SER A 121 11.52 -10.44 16.69
CA SER A 121 12.38 -11.60 16.98
C SER A 121 13.78 -11.17 17.46
N ALA A 122 14.34 -10.10 16.89
CA ALA A 122 15.60 -9.54 17.34
C ALA A 122 15.49 -8.93 18.75
N GLU A 123 14.41 -8.21 19.04
CA GLU A 123 14.12 -7.65 20.36
C GLU A 123 13.96 -8.75 21.41
N LYS A 124 13.21 -9.83 21.10
CA LYS A 124 13.07 -10.98 21.99
C LYS A 124 14.41 -11.64 22.30
N ARG A 125 15.28 -11.82 21.30
CA ARG A 125 16.64 -12.33 21.50
C ARG A 125 17.47 -11.38 22.37
N ALA A 126 17.42 -10.08 22.09
CA ALA A 126 18.14 -9.07 22.86
C ALA A 126 17.66 -9.01 24.33
N ALA A 127 16.35 -9.13 24.58
CA ALA A 127 15.78 -9.20 25.91
C ALA A 127 16.26 -10.44 26.68
N GLY A 128 16.31 -11.61 26.02
CA GLY A 128 16.88 -12.82 26.59
C GLY A 128 18.35 -12.65 27.01
N VAL A 129 19.17 -12.06 26.15
CA VAL A 129 20.59 -11.75 26.46
C VAL A 129 20.71 -10.79 27.65
N ARG A 130 19.89 -9.74 27.71
CA ARG A 130 19.87 -8.80 28.84
C ARG A 130 19.48 -9.49 30.14
N LYS A 131 18.46 -10.36 30.13
CA LYS A 131 18.02 -11.11 31.32
C LYS A 131 19.13 -12.03 31.83
N ASN A 132 19.77 -12.79 30.95
CA ASN A 132 20.89 -13.65 31.32
C ASN A 132 22.05 -12.84 31.89
N LYS A 133 22.40 -11.71 31.27
CA LYS A 133 23.43 -10.80 31.79
C LYS A 133 23.09 -10.27 33.19
N GLY A 134 21.83 -9.93 33.44
CA GLY A 134 21.36 -9.52 34.77
C GLY A 134 21.57 -10.60 35.84
N GLY A 135 21.26 -11.86 35.51
CA GLY A 135 21.52 -13.01 36.38
C GLY A 135 23.01 -13.20 36.70
N VAL A 136 23.89 -13.10 35.69
CA VAL A 136 25.34 -13.20 35.89
C VAL A 136 25.87 -12.06 36.75
N ILE A 137 25.39 -10.83 36.55
CA ILE A 137 25.77 -9.68 37.39
C ILE A 137 25.35 -9.91 38.85
N ALA A 138 24.13 -10.42 39.07
CA ALA A 138 23.66 -10.74 40.42
C ALA A 138 24.52 -11.83 41.08
N HIS A 139 24.86 -12.88 40.34
CA HIS A 139 25.73 -13.95 40.84
C HIS A 139 27.15 -13.44 41.15
N ALA A 140 27.72 -12.60 40.27
CA ALA A 140 29.02 -11.98 40.49
C ALA A 140 29.04 -11.13 41.77
N ARG A 141 27.96 -10.38 42.04
CA ARG A 141 27.81 -9.58 43.27
C ARG A 141 27.67 -10.44 44.52
N ASP A 142 26.96 -11.56 44.43
CA ASP A 142 26.84 -12.53 45.53
C ASP A 142 28.19 -13.14 45.89
N ILE A 143 28.98 -13.58 44.90
CA ILE A 143 30.35 -14.07 45.10
C ILE A 143 31.20 -12.99 45.76
N ALA A 144 31.20 -11.77 45.21
CA ALA A 144 32.00 -10.67 45.75
C ALA A 144 31.65 -10.35 47.21
N THR A 145 30.36 -10.36 47.55
CA THR A 145 29.87 -10.08 48.91
C THR A 145 30.33 -11.17 49.88
N LYS A 146 30.26 -12.44 49.48
CA LYS A 146 30.73 -13.58 50.29
C LYS A 146 32.25 -13.55 50.49
N GLU A 147 33.01 -13.19 49.46
CA GLU A 147 34.47 -13.13 49.57
C GLU A 147 34.94 -11.91 50.37
N TRP A 148 34.28 -10.75 50.27
CA TRP A 148 34.58 -9.61 51.14
C TRP A 148 34.23 -9.87 52.60
N ALA A 149 33.18 -10.65 52.88
CA ALA A 149 32.84 -11.02 54.25
C ALA A 149 33.94 -11.89 54.92
N LYS A 150 34.73 -12.62 54.12
CA LYS A 150 35.88 -13.40 54.59
C LYS A 150 37.15 -12.56 54.78
N ASP A 151 37.21 -11.38 54.19
CA ASP A 151 38.33 -10.42 54.29
C ASP A 151 38.28 -9.65 55.63
N SER A 152 38.49 -10.39 56.72
CA SER A 152 38.51 -9.84 58.09
C SER A 152 39.57 -8.75 58.29
N GLU A 153 40.65 -8.78 57.50
CA GLU A 153 41.74 -7.81 57.54
C GLU A 153 41.50 -6.57 56.64
N GLN A 154 40.39 -6.54 55.89
CA GLN A 154 40.02 -5.44 54.99
C GLN A 154 41.11 -5.05 53.97
N LYS A 155 41.84 -6.05 53.46
CA LYS A 155 42.97 -5.84 52.54
C LYS A 155 42.55 -5.87 51.07
N ILE A 156 41.48 -6.59 50.73
CA ILE A 156 41.14 -6.87 49.34
C ILE A 156 40.50 -5.64 48.68
N LYS A 157 41.22 -5.03 47.74
CA LYS A 157 40.70 -3.89 46.95
C LYS A 157 39.76 -4.34 45.86
N THR A 158 38.94 -3.41 45.35
CA THR A 158 37.96 -3.70 44.28
C THR A 158 38.59 -4.32 43.02
N GLY A 159 39.85 -3.99 42.72
CA GLY A 159 40.58 -4.59 41.60
C GLY A 159 40.92 -6.08 41.80
N GLU A 160 41.40 -6.43 43.00
CA GLU A 160 41.73 -7.81 43.37
C GLU A 160 40.47 -8.67 43.52
N MET A 161 39.42 -8.12 44.14
CA MET A 161 38.13 -8.80 44.21
C MET A 161 37.55 -9.08 42.82
N ALA A 162 37.73 -8.16 41.86
CA ALA A 162 37.28 -8.38 40.49
C ALA A 162 38.00 -9.56 39.82
N GLN A 163 39.29 -9.78 40.14
CA GLN A 163 40.05 -10.93 39.66
C GLN A 163 39.52 -12.24 40.26
N ILE A 164 39.32 -12.28 41.58
CA ILE A 164 38.78 -13.46 42.30
C ILE A 164 37.40 -13.85 41.74
N VAL A 165 36.51 -12.86 41.57
CA VAL A 165 35.17 -13.08 41.02
C VAL A 165 35.24 -13.50 39.55
N PHE A 166 36.16 -12.93 38.77
CA PHE A 166 36.35 -13.31 37.37
C PHE A 166 36.81 -14.78 37.25
N ASP A 167 37.79 -15.20 38.05
CA ASP A 167 38.29 -16.57 38.06
C ASP A 167 37.23 -17.57 38.56
N ALA A 168 36.37 -17.15 39.50
CA ALA A 168 35.22 -17.94 39.95
C ALA A 168 34.15 -18.08 38.83
N LEU A 169 33.84 -17.00 38.11
CA LEU A 169 32.90 -17.01 37.00
C LEU A 169 33.40 -17.80 35.79
N GLN A 170 34.72 -17.84 35.54
CA GLN A 170 35.34 -18.65 34.48
C GLN A 170 35.10 -20.16 34.66
N LYS A 171 34.90 -20.61 35.90
CA LYS A 171 34.60 -22.02 36.22
C LYS A 171 33.11 -22.38 36.05
N THR A 172 32.28 -21.41 35.68
CA THR A 172 30.83 -21.60 35.47
C THR A 172 30.47 -21.46 34.00
N GLU A 173 29.22 -21.77 33.65
CA GLU A 173 28.67 -21.57 32.30
C GLU A 173 28.66 -20.09 31.84
N HIS A 174 28.97 -19.15 32.73
CA HIS A 174 28.93 -17.71 32.49
C HIS A 174 30.24 -17.11 31.96
N CYS A 175 31.25 -17.93 31.68
CA CYS A 175 32.56 -17.50 31.18
C CYS A 175 32.50 -16.58 29.95
N LYS A 176 31.52 -16.81 29.04
CA LYS A 176 31.33 -16.01 27.80
C LYS A 176 30.73 -14.62 28.02
N LEU A 177 30.20 -14.33 29.20
CA LEU A 177 29.61 -13.02 29.53
C LEU A 177 30.59 -12.15 30.32
N ALA A 178 31.47 -12.76 31.11
CA ALA A 178 32.57 -12.12 31.81
C ALA A 178 33.84 -12.14 30.96
N ASN A 179 33.90 -11.30 29.91
CA ASN A 179 35.00 -11.33 28.94
C ASN A 179 36.31 -10.74 29.47
N ASN A 180 36.25 -9.87 30.48
CA ASN A 180 37.45 -9.34 31.13
C ASN A 180 37.16 -8.90 32.57
N VAL A 181 38.23 -8.78 33.34
CA VAL A 181 38.21 -8.38 34.75
C VAL A 181 37.65 -6.95 34.94
N GLY A 182 37.89 -6.05 33.98
CA GLY A 182 37.37 -4.68 34.03
C GLY A 182 35.84 -4.59 33.94
N VAL A 183 35.20 -5.51 33.22
CA VAL A 183 33.75 -5.65 33.15
C VAL A 183 33.21 -6.14 34.51
N VAL A 184 33.83 -7.17 35.09
CA VAL A 184 33.46 -7.69 36.42
C VAL A 184 33.63 -6.63 37.50
N ARG A 185 34.73 -5.86 37.46
CA ARG A 185 34.98 -4.73 38.36
C ARG A 185 33.81 -3.73 38.37
N ARG A 186 33.27 -3.40 37.20
CA ARG A 186 32.10 -2.51 37.08
C ARG A 186 30.82 -3.13 37.66
N TRP A 187 30.65 -4.45 37.53
CA TRP A 187 29.47 -5.15 38.05
C TRP A 187 29.43 -5.15 39.58
N ILE A 188 30.58 -5.33 40.23
CA ILE A 188 30.69 -5.43 41.69
C ILE A 188 30.95 -4.09 42.38
N ALA A 189 31.29 -3.03 41.64
CA ALA A 189 31.59 -1.71 42.21
C ALA A 189 30.47 -1.15 43.12
N SER A 190 29.21 -1.47 42.80
CA SER A 190 28.05 -1.02 43.59
C SER A 190 27.97 -1.69 44.97
N CYS A 191 28.44 -2.93 45.12
CA CYS A 191 28.44 -3.66 46.39
C CYS A 191 29.78 -3.60 47.13
N ALA A 192 30.77 -2.84 46.62
CA ALA A 192 32.07 -2.72 47.25
C ALA A 192 31.99 -2.01 48.62
N PRO A 193 32.63 -2.56 49.67
CA PRO A 193 32.79 -1.89 50.96
C PRO A 193 33.52 -0.55 50.85
N SER A 194 33.28 0.37 51.79
CA SER A 194 33.87 1.72 51.78
C SER A 194 35.41 1.70 51.77
N TYR A 195 36.04 0.74 52.45
CA TYR A 195 37.50 0.58 52.47
C TYR A 195 38.09 0.14 51.12
N ALA A 196 37.33 -0.64 50.34
CA ALA A 196 37.73 -1.19 49.05
C ALA A 196 37.53 -0.19 47.89
N LYS A 197 36.69 0.84 48.09
CA LYS A 197 36.43 1.94 47.14
C LYS A 197 37.51 3.00 47.12
N LYS A 198 38.29 3.14 48.19
CA LYS A 198 39.40 4.10 48.27
C LYS A 198 40.42 3.77 47.18
N ALA A 199 40.75 4.76 46.33
CA ALA A 199 41.82 4.63 45.35
C ALA A 199 43.10 4.18 46.08
N GLY A 200 43.74 3.13 45.56
CA GLY A 200 45.04 2.70 46.09
C GLY A 200 46.10 3.80 45.89
N PRO A 201 47.22 3.74 46.61
CA PRO A 201 48.36 4.59 46.30
C PRO A 201 48.72 4.39 44.83
N ASN A 202 48.86 5.48 44.06
CA ASN A 202 49.26 5.42 42.65
C ASN A 202 50.50 4.54 42.51
N ARG A 203 50.38 3.39 41.81
CA ARG A 203 51.56 2.68 41.30
C ARG A 203 52.12 3.56 40.18
N LYS A 204 53.03 4.47 40.56
CA LYS A 204 53.95 5.12 39.62
C LYS A 204 54.83 4.00 39.06
N TYR A 205 54.69 3.74 37.75
CA TYR A 205 55.75 3.12 36.96
C TYR A 205 56.88 4.12 36.80
#